data_AF-A0A7X4YC28-F1
#
_entry.id   AF-A0A7X4YC28-F1
#
_cell.length_a   1.000
_cell.length_b   1.000
_cell.length_c   1.000
_cell.angle_alpha   90.00
_cell.angle_beta   90.00
_cell.angle_gamma   90.00
#
_symmetry.space_group_name_H-M   'P 1'
#
loop_
_entity.id
_entity.type
_entity.pdbx_description
1 polymer ?
#
loop_
_entity_poly.entity_id
_entity_poly.type
_entity_poly.pdbx_seq_one_letter_code
_entity_poly.pdbx_strand_id
1 'polypeptide(L)'
;MRPVERGDWPVDGEGVRRTFSDYPEARGALIERMGEYCSFCEGRMNASLAVEHMLPQEHHPGLAREWHNFLLACVNCNSTKSAKRIRLGSYYWPDRDNTARAFVHAADGVVTAAPNLSPQERRRAERTLQLTGLDKLPPHHPRASDRRWQHRREAWARAEEARDCLAASDTPHMRRLVIRQATALGHWSIWMTVFAADADMRQRLITAFTGTARACFDSATRPVPRARGAL
;
A
#
# COMPACT_ATOMS: atom_id res chain seq x y z
N MET A 1 5.87 0.81 2.08
CA MET A 1 4.57 0.67 1.39
C MET A 1 4.39 -0.80 1.04
N ARG A 2 3.15 -1.30 1.02
CA ARG A 2 2.83 -2.69 0.72
C ARG A 2 2.94 -2.95 -0.79
N PRO A 3 3.76 -3.91 -1.24
CA PRO A 3 3.73 -4.35 -2.62
C PRO A 3 2.45 -5.14 -2.88
N VAL A 4 1.74 -4.82 -3.96
CA VAL A 4 0.45 -5.42 -4.29
C VAL A 4 0.50 -6.23 -5.57
N GLU A 5 -0.35 -7.24 -5.65
CA GLU A 5 -0.59 -8.03 -6.84
C GLU A 5 -2.02 -7.76 -7.32
N ARG A 6 -2.14 -6.85 -8.28
CA ARG A 6 -3.41 -6.59 -8.97
C ARG A 6 -3.81 -7.81 -9.81
N GLY A 7 -2.82 -8.49 -10.39
CA GLY A 7 -3.00 -9.59 -11.33
C GLY A 7 -3.50 -9.15 -12.70
N ASP A 8 -3.67 -10.14 -13.58
CA ASP A 8 -4.13 -9.96 -14.96
C ASP A 8 -5.56 -9.43 -15.04
N TRP A 9 -5.92 -8.99 -16.24
CA TRP A 9 -7.25 -8.48 -16.57
C TRP A 9 -8.35 -9.45 -16.09
N PRO A 10 -9.35 -9.00 -15.31
CA PRO A 10 -10.43 -9.85 -14.83
C PRO A 10 -11.26 -10.43 -15.98
N VAL A 11 -11.53 -11.73 -15.94
CA VAL A 11 -12.38 -12.42 -16.91
C VAL A 11 -13.74 -12.76 -16.30
N ASP A 12 -14.75 -12.92 -17.15
CA ASP A 12 -16.07 -13.46 -16.77
C ASP A 12 -16.05 -15.00 -16.66
N GLY A 13 -17.23 -15.62 -16.46
CA GLY A 13 -17.36 -17.07 -16.28
C GLY A 13 -16.95 -17.87 -17.52
N GLU A 14 -16.95 -17.22 -18.68
CA GLU A 14 -16.60 -17.76 -19.99
C GLU A 14 -15.13 -17.52 -20.36
N GLY A 15 -14.37 -16.84 -19.48
CA GLY A 15 -12.95 -16.54 -19.70
C GLY A 15 -12.71 -15.33 -20.61
N VAL A 16 -13.74 -14.54 -20.93
CA VAL A 16 -13.64 -13.33 -21.73
C VAL A 16 -13.29 -12.14 -20.85
N ARG A 17 -12.44 -11.23 -21.34
CA ARG A 17 -12.05 -10.03 -20.60
C ARG A 17 -13.28 -9.19 -20.27
N ARG A 18 -13.49 -8.92 -18.97
CA ARG A 18 -14.55 -8.03 -18.52
C ARG A 18 -14.36 -6.65 -19.12
N THR A 19 -15.40 -6.11 -19.73
CA THR A 19 -15.42 -4.70 -20.13
C THR A 19 -15.89 -3.88 -18.94
N PHE A 20 -15.07 -2.95 -18.47
CA PHE A 20 -15.49 -1.99 -17.45
C PHE A 20 -16.24 -0.86 -18.14
N SER A 21 -17.56 -0.95 -18.08
CA SER A 21 -18.46 0.05 -18.68
C SER A 21 -18.36 1.37 -17.91
N ASP A 22 -18.08 1.29 -16.61
CA ASP A 22 -17.83 2.42 -15.71
C ASP A 22 -16.71 2.15 -14.68
N TYR A 23 -16.37 3.19 -13.91
CA TYR A 23 -15.35 3.10 -12.85
C TYR A 23 -15.78 2.30 -11.61
N PRO A 24 -17.05 2.31 -11.15
CA PRO A 24 -17.54 1.42 -10.11
C PRO A 24 -17.24 -0.07 -10.33
N GLU A 25 -17.44 -0.59 -11.55
CA GLU A 25 -17.12 -2.00 -11.86
C GLU A 25 -15.63 -2.30 -11.71
N ALA A 26 -14.77 -1.42 -12.25
CA ALA A 26 -13.32 -1.55 -12.11
C ALA A 26 -12.88 -1.46 -10.65
N ARG A 27 -13.48 -0.55 -9.87
CA ARG A 27 -13.25 -0.41 -8.42
C ARG A 27 -13.58 -1.70 -7.68
N GLY A 28 -14.73 -2.31 -7.96
CA GLY A 28 -15.14 -3.58 -7.34
C GLY A 28 -14.13 -4.69 -7.60
N ALA A 29 -13.73 -4.87 -8.86
CA ALA A 29 -12.73 -5.88 -9.23
C ALA A 29 -11.34 -5.61 -8.59
N LEU A 30 -10.93 -4.34 -8.45
CA LEU A 30 -9.69 -3.99 -7.76
C LEU A 30 -9.76 -4.30 -6.26
N ILE A 31 -10.91 -4.07 -5.61
CA ILE A 31 -11.12 -4.39 -4.19
C ILE A 31 -11.07 -5.90 -3.96
N GLU A 32 -11.66 -6.70 -4.85
CA GLU A 32 -11.56 -8.16 -4.79
C GLU A 32 -10.10 -8.64 -4.86
N ARG A 33 -9.29 -8.00 -5.72
CA ARG A 33 -7.87 -8.38 -5.92
C ARG A 33 -6.94 -7.89 -4.80
N MET A 34 -7.13 -6.67 -4.31
CA MET A 34 -6.15 -5.98 -3.45
C MET A 34 -6.67 -5.60 -2.07
N GLY A 35 -7.94 -5.91 -1.78
CA GLY A 35 -8.64 -5.51 -0.57
C GLY A 35 -9.00 -4.02 -0.55
N GLU A 36 -9.72 -3.62 0.49
CA GLU A 36 -10.17 -2.24 0.73
C GLU A 36 -9.05 -1.34 1.29
N TYR A 37 -7.85 -1.40 0.72
CA TYR A 37 -6.71 -0.61 1.16
C TYR A 37 -6.25 0.36 0.07
N CYS A 38 -5.92 1.59 0.46
CA CYS A 38 -5.21 2.50 -0.43
C CYS A 38 -3.83 1.90 -0.78
N SER A 39 -3.50 1.76 -2.06
CA SER A 39 -2.24 1.18 -2.52
C SER A 39 -1.01 1.98 -2.07
N PHE A 40 -1.18 3.27 -1.72
CA PHE A 40 -0.07 4.14 -1.31
C PHE A 40 0.02 4.30 0.21
N CYS A 41 -1.04 4.79 0.87
CA CYS A 41 -1.00 5.07 2.31
C CYS A 41 -1.40 3.87 3.17
N GLU A 42 -1.87 2.79 2.55
CA GLU A 42 -2.24 1.50 3.16
C GLU A 42 -3.42 1.54 4.13
N GLY A 43 -3.95 2.72 4.42
CA GLY A 43 -5.14 2.87 5.24
C GLY A 43 -6.31 2.13 4.62
N ARG A 44 -7.05 1.39 5.45
CA ARG A 44 -8.28 0.72 5.02
C ARG A 44 -9.41 1.73 4.91
N MET A 45 -10.23 1.63 3.86
CA MET A 45 -11.38 2.51 3.65
C MET A 45 -12.51 1.75 2.97
N ASN A 46 -13.70 1.76 3.58
CA ASN A 46 -14.88 1.06 3.07
C ASN A 46 -15.53 1.77 1.86
N ALA A 47 -15.78 3.08 1.96
CA ALA A 47 -16.52 3.83 0.95
C ALA A 47 -15.61 4.64 0.02
N SER A 48 -14.57 5.29 0.56
CA SER A 48 -13.87 6.39 -0.13
C SER A 48 -12.64 6.00 -0.96
N LEU A 49 -12.48 4.72 -1.31
CA LEU A 49 -11.48 4.33 -2.31
C LEU A 49 -11.97 4.63 -3.72
N ALA A 50 -11.08 5.13 -4.56
CA ALA A 50 -11.33 5.37 -5.97
C ALA A 50 -10.34 4.58 -6.83
N VAL A 51 -10.72 4.34 -8.08
CA VAL A 51 -9.78 3.94 -9.13
C VAL A 51 -8.79 5.08 -9.34
N GLU A 52 -7.50 4.78 -9.20
CA GLU A 52 -6.40 5.69 -9.47
C GLU A 52 -5.69 5.27 -10.75
N HIS A 53 -5.53 6.20 -11.68
CA HIS A 53 -4.73 5.98 -12.88
C HIS A 53 -3.25 6.30 -12.63
N MET A 54 -2.35 5.34 -12.82
CA MET A 54 -0.91 5.60 -12.73
C MET A 54 -0.47 6.68 -13.74
N LEU A 55 -0.93 6.55 -14.99
CA LEU A 55 -0.88 7.57 -16.03
C LEU A 55 -2.25 8.27 -16.11
N PRO A 56 -2.37 9.55 -15.72
CA PRO A 56 -3.67 10.22 -15.65
C PRO A 56 -4.39 10.27 -16.99
N GLN A 57 -5.72 10.08 -16.96
CA GLN A 57 -6.56 10.11 -18.16
C GLN A 57 -6.46 11.44 -18.95
N GLU A 58 -6.21 12.56 -18.26
CA GLU A 58 -6.08 13.89 -18.87
C GLU A 58 -4.96 13.93 -19.93
N HIS A 59 -3.83 13.26 -19.66
CA HIS A 59 -2.69 13.20 -20.58
C HIS A 59 -2.66 11.89 -21.39
N HIS A 60 -3.48 10.91 -21.02
CA HIS A 60 -3.51 9.57 -21.60
C HIS A 60 -4.94 9.03 -21.74
N PRO A 61 -5.80 9.65 -22.56
CA PRO A 61 -7.22 9.27 -22.68
C PRO A 61 -7.41 7.81 -23.15
N GLY A 62 -6.49 7.29 -23.97
CA GLY A 62 -6.50 5.89 -24.40
C GLY A 62 -6.26 4.86 -23.28
N LEU A 63 -5.78 5.30 -22.10
CA LEU A 63 -5.55 4.45 -20.92
C LEU A 63 -6.62 4.65 -19.83
N ALA A 64 -7.69 5.40 -20.12
CA ALA A 64 -8.73 5.72 -19.13
C ALA A 64 -9.43 4.48 -18.58
N ARG A 65 -9.50 3.39 -19.35
CA ARG A 65 -10.11 2.10 -18.97
C ARG A 65 -9.11 0.93 -18.96
N GLU A 66 -7.81 1.24 -18.98
CA GLU A 66 -6.77 0.21 -19.01
C GLU A 66 -6.54 -0.36 -17.60
N TRP A 67 -6.85 -1.64 -17.39
CA TRP A 67 -6.68 -2.34 -16.11
C TRP A 67 -5.25 -2.22 -15.55
N HIS A 68 -4.24 -2.36 -16.40
CA HIS A 68 -2.83 -2.27 -16.00
C HIS A 68 -2.37 -0.84 -15.71
N ASN A 69 -3.27 0.13 -15.87
CA ASN A 69 -3.09 1.53 -15.47
C ASN A 69 -3.77 1.83 -14.12
N PHE A 70 -4.49 0.88 -13.52
CA PHE A 70 -5.29 1.12 -12.31
C PHE A 70 -4.63 0.65 -11.00
N LEU A 71 -4.87 1.43 -9.94
CA LEU A 71 -4.66 1.10 -8.53
C LEU A 71 -5.86 1.58 -7.70
N LEU A 72 -5.85 1.29 -6.39
CA LEU A 72 -6.80 1.89 -5.44
C LEU A 72 -6.14 3.02 -4.68
N ALA A 73 -6.78 4.19 -4.64
CA ALA A 73 -6.31 5.32 -3.85
C ALA A 73 -7.40 5.92 -2.99
N CYS A 74 -7.01 6.40 -1.80
CA CYS A 74 -7.86 7.28 -1.02
C CYS A 74 -7.91 8.69 -1.61
N VAL A 75 -8.91 9.45 -1.20
CA VAL A 75 -9.12 10.85 -1.63
C VAL A 75 -7.84 11.69 -1.48
N ASN A 76 -7.12 11.59 -0.36
CA ASN A 76 -5.92 12.42 -0.14
C ASN A 76 -4.73 12.04 -1.04
N CYS A 77 -4.53 10.75 -1.28
CA CYS A 77 -3.47 10.28 -2.20
C CYS A 77 -3.82 10.66 -3.64
N ASN A 78 -5.05 10.38 -4.07
CA ASN A 78 -5.53 10.67 -5.41
C ASN A 78 -5.51 12.19 -5.67
N SER A 79 -6.08 13.01 -4.77
CA SER A 79 -6.10 14.46 -4.94
C SER A 79 -4.70 15.10 -4.91
N THR A 80 -3.78 14.57 -4.10
CA THR A 80 -2.40 15.08 -4.10
C THR A 80 -1.67 14.72 -5.40
N LYS A 81 -1.89 13.52 -5.94
CA LYS A 81 -1.32 13.12 -7.24
C LYS A 81 -1.95 13.91 -8.38
N SER A 82 -3.28 14.00 -8.41
CA SER A 82 -4.07 14.70 -9.42
C SER A 82 -3.66 14.29 -10.85
N ALA A 83 -3.86 15.19 -11.81
CA ALA A 83 -3.45 15.02 -13.20
C ALA A 83 -2.00 15.45 -13.47
N LYS A 84 -1.08 15.30 -12.50
CA LYS A 84 0.35 15.57 -12.74
C LYS A 84 0.86 14.71 -13.90
N ARG A 85 1.68 15.28 -14.79
CA ARG A 85 2.32 14.51 -15.88
C ARG A 85 3.30 13.49 -15.32
N ILE A 86 3.03 12.21 -15.53
CA ILE A 86 3.78 11.10 -14.94
C ILE A 86 4.68 10.43 -15.98
N ARG A 87 5.95 10.23 -15.62
CA ARG A 87 6.84 9.23 -16.24
C ARG A 87 6.96 8.06 -15.27
N LEU A 88 6.44 6.89 -15.64
CA LEU A 88 6.30 5.75 -14.73
C LEU A 88 7.61 5.37 -14.03
N GLY A 89 8.73 5.30 -14.78
CA GLY A 89 10.05 4.97 -14.24
C GLY A 89 10.64 6.00 -13.28
N SER A 90 10.00 7.15 -13.09
CA SER A 90 10.43 8.17 -12.13
C SER A 90 9.80 8.03 -10.74
N TYR A 91 8.95 7.01 -10.53
CA TYR A 91 8.24 6.73 -9.27
C TYR A 91 8.21 5.22 -9.01
N TYR A 92 8.07 4.81 -7.76
CA TYR A 92 7.77 3.42 -7.45
C TYR A 92 6.26 3.19 -7.43
N TRP A 93 5.82 2.08 -8.01
CA TRP A 93 4.41 1.71 -8.09
C TRP A 93 4.19 0.39 -7.33
N PRO A 94 3.24 0.36 -6.37
CA PRO A 94 2.99 -0.84 -5.55
C PRO A 94 2.73 -2.13 -6.34
N ASP A 95 2.15 -2.05 -7.53
CA ASP A 95 1.88 -3.21 -8.40
C ASP A 95 3.06 -3.61 -9.31
N ARG A 96 4.13 -2.81 -9.36
CA ARG A 96 5.25 -3.02 -10.29
C ARG A 96 6.59 -3.21 -9.59
N ASP A 97 6.74 -2.65 -8.40
CA ASP A 97 7.98 -2.64 -7.63
C ASP A 97 7.75 -3.25 -6.24
N ASN A 98 8.80 -3.78 -5.61
CA ASN A 98 8.72 -4.13 -4.19
C ASN A 98 8.86 -2.88 -3.31
N THR A 99 7.76 -2.15 -3.16
CA THR A 99 7.72 -0.90 -2.37
C THR A 99 7.93 -1.09 -0.86
N ALA A 100 7.98 -2.33 -0.35
CA ALA A 100 8.39 -2.60 1.03
C ALA A 100 9.88 -2.29 1.25
N ARG A 101 10.69 -2.33 0.18
CA ARG A 101 12.13 -1.97 0.23
C ARG A 101 12.37 -0.46 0.14
N ALA A 102 11.39 0.30 -0.34
CA ALA A 102 11.58 1.73 -0.67
C ALA A 102 11.35 2.67 0.52
N PHE A 103 10.52 2.28 1.49
CA PHE A 103 9.98 3.20 2.49
C PHE A 103 10.07 2.64 3.90
N VAL A 104 10.43 3.51 4.84
CA VAL A 104 10.42 3.23 6.28
C VAL A 104 9.28 4.02 6.91
N HIS A 105 8.53 3.37 7.79
CA HIS A 105 7.52 4.00 8.62
C HIS A 105 8.08 4.09 10.04
N ALA A 106 7.91 5.24 10.69
CA ALA A 106 8.35 5.47 12.06
C ALA A 106 7.17 5.61 13.04
N ALA A 107 7.45 5.46 14.33
CA ALA A 107 6.46 5.52 15.42
C ALA A 107 5.73 6.86 15.51
N ASP A 108 6.40 7.95 15.10
CA ASP A 108 5.82 9.28 14.99
C ASP A 108 4.94 9.46 13.74
N GLY A 109 4.69 8.40 12.96
CA GLY A 109 3.84 8.44 11.77
C GLY A 109 4.52 9.04 10.53
N VAL A 110 5.82 9.34 10.62
CA VAL A 110 6.60 9.82 9.47
C VAL A 110 6.92 8.65 8.54
N VAL A 111 6.93 8.93 7.23
CA VAL A 111 7.34 7.99 6.20
C VAL A 111 8.51 8.60 5.44
N THR A 112 9.62 7.87 5.35
CA THR A 112 10.85 8.31 4.69
C THR A 112 11.32 7.27 3.67
N ALA A 113 12.22 7.69 2.77
CA ALA A 113 12.94 6.76 1.91
C ALA A 113 13.88 5.88 2.74
N ALA A 114 13.95 4.59 2.43
CA ALA A 114 14.79 3.64 3.15
C ALA A 114 16.27 4.05 3.15
N PRO A 115 17.02 3.82 4.25
CA PRO A 115 18.38 4.33 4.41
C PRO A 115 19.38 3.74 3.41
N ASN A 116 19.18 2.48 3.03
CA ASN A 116 20.13 1.71 2.21
C ASN A 116 19.89 1.81 0.69
N LEU A 117 19.05 2.77 0.25
CA LEU A 117 18.83 3.02 -1.18
C LEU A 117 20.03 3.75 -1.79
N SER A 118 20.39 3.38 -3.02
CA SER A 118 21.32 4.17 -3.83
C SER A 118 20.79 5.60 -4.06
N PRO A 119 21.64 6.57 -4.44
CA PRO A 119 21.18 7.94 -4.67
C PRO A 119 20.06 8.06 -5.71
N GLN A 120 20.05 7.20 -6.75
CA GLN A 120 18.98 7.20 -7.75
C GLN A 120 17.68 6.62 -7.19
N GLU A 121 17.76 5.50 -6.47
CA GLU A 121 16.60 4.87 -5.84
C GLU A 121 15.98 5.76 -4.77
N ARG A 122 16.81 6.46 -3.97
CA ARG A 122 16.38 7.44 -2.96
C ARG A 122 15.58 8.58 -3.60
N ARG A 123 16.10 9.20 -4.66
CA ARG A 123 15.37 10.25 -5.40
C ARG A 123 14.03 9.75 -5.93
N ARG A 124 13.98 8.50 -6.42
CA ARG A 124 12.74 7.88 -6.90
C ARG A 124 11.75 7.63 -5.76
N ALA A 125 12.22 7.19 -4.59
CA ALA A 125 11.39 7.03 -3.39
C ALA A 125 10.83 8.38 -2.91
N GLU A 126 11.67 9.41 -2.77
CA GLU A 126 11.26 10.76 -2.34
C GLU A 126 10.22 11.36 -3.29
N ARG A 127 10.43 11.24 -4.61
CA ARG A 127 9.43 11.63 -5.61
C ARG A 127 8.10 10.89 -5.43
N THR A 128 8.13 9.63 -5.03
CA THR A 128 6.92 8.83 -4.80
C THR A 128 6.16 9.29 -3.55
N LEU A 129 6.88 9.65 -2.48
CA LEU A 129 6.28 10.25 -1.28
C LEU A 129 5.64 11.60 -1.62
N GLN A 130 6.35 12.48 -2.33
CA GLN A 130 5.85 13.78 -2.78
C GLN A 130 4.65 13.67 -3.74
N LEU A 131 4.65 12.66 -4.62
CA LEU A 131 3.55 12.42 -5.55
C LEU A 131 2.23 12.19 -4.81
N THR A 132 2.29 11.44 -3.71
CA THR A 132 1.13 11.02 -2.92
C THR A 132 0.91 11.89 -1.67
N GLY A 133 1.82 12.82 -1.38
CA GLY A 133 1.82 13.68 -0.21
C GLY A 133 2.02 12.93 1.10
N LEU A 134 2.72 11.80 1.08
CA LEU A 134 3.03 11.04 2.29
C LEU A 134 4.22 11.60 3.07
N ASP A 135 5.00 12.47 2.43
CA ASP A 135 6.03 13.33 3.00
C ASP A 135 5.45 14.54 3.77
N LYS A 136 4.15 14.83 3.62
CA LYS A 136 3.47 15.89 4.37
C LYS A 136 3.43 15.51 5.85
N LEU A 137 4.32 16.11 6.63
CA LEU A 137 4.23 16.19 8.08
C LEU A 137 3.14 17.19 8.46
N PRO A 138 2.46 17.06 9.60
CA PRO A 138 1.61 18.13 10.08
C PRO A 138 2.47 19.34 10.47
N PRO A 139 2.27 20.55 9.90
CA PRO A 139 2.88 21.76 10.42
C PRO A 139 1.78 22.75 10.78
N HIS A 140 1.67 23.16 12.04
CA HIS A 140 1.01 24.41 12.47
C HIS A 140 -0.46 24.69 12.04
N HIS A 141 -1.16 23.74 11.42
CA HIS A 141 -2.52 23.91 10.92
C HIS A 141 -3.50 22.98 11.65
N PRO A 142 -4.05 23.39 12.81
CA PRO A 142 -5.01 22.61 13.59
C PRO A 142 -6.33 22.27 12.86
N ARG A 143 -6.51 22.73 11.61
CA ARG A 143 -7.69 22.52 10.76
C ARG A 143 -7.43 21.57 9.57
N ALA A 144 -6.30 20.88 9.49
CA ALA A 144 -5.98 20.02 8.35
C ALA A 144 -6.95 18.83 8.24
N SER A 145 -7.62 18.71 7.09
CA SER A 145 -8.47 17.57 6.74
C SER A 145 -7.68 16.27 6.51
N ASP A 146 -6.38 16.37 6.22
CA ASP A 146 -5.52 15.22 6.01
C ASP A 146 -5.00 14.63 7.33
N ARG A 147 -5.67 13.58 7.81
CA ARG A 147 -5.33 12.86 9.05
C ARG A 147 -4.45 11.64 8.83
N ARG A 148 -3.93 11.40 7.61
CA ARG A 148 -3.14 10.19 7.31
C ARG A 148 -1.93 10.02 8.22
N TRP A 149 -1.29 11.10 8.66
CA TRP A 149 -0.20 11.05 9.63
C TRP A 149 -0.68 10.56 11.01
N GLN A 150 -1.79 11.08 11.51
CA GLN A 150 -2.38 10.66 12.80
C GLN A 150 -2.78 9.18 12.75
N HIS A 151 -3.43 8.74 11.68
CA HIS A 151 -3.84 7.35 11.52
C HIS A 151 -2.64 6.38 11.51
N ARG A 152 -1.50 6.79 10.96
CA ARG A 152 -0.26 5.99 11.04
C ARG A 152 0.26 5.87 12.46
N ARG A 153 0.23 6.96 13.24
CA ARG A 153 0.61 6.92 14.66
C ARG A 153 -0.31 6.02 15.49
N GLU A 154 -1.61 6.13 15.26
CA GLU A 154 -2.61 5.28 15.90
C GLU A 154 -2.38 3.80 15.54
N ALA A 155 -2.15 3.50 14.27
CA ALA A 155 -1.82 2.14 13.82
C ALA A 155 -0.53 1.61 14.46
N TRP A 156 0.49 2.47 14.63
CA TRP A 156 1.74 2.10 15.30
C TRP A 156 1.51 1.75 16.77
N ALA A 157 0.83 2.62 17.51
CA ALA A 157 0.52 2.39 18.92
C ALA A 157 -0.28 1.09 19.12
N ARG A 158 -1.25 0.82 18.24
CA ARG A 158 -2.02 -0.43 18.27
C ARG A 158 -1.17 -1.65 17.93
N ALA A 159 -0.22 -1.53 17.00
CA ALA A 159 0.69 -2.62 16.67
C ALA A 159 1.64 -2.94 17.83
N GLU A 160 2.14 -1.93 18.55
CA GLU A 160 2.98 -2.12 19.73
C GLU A 160 2.20 -2.76 20.89
N GLU A 161 1.00 -2.25 21.19
CA GLU A 161 0.09 -2.85 22.16
C GLU A 161 -0.18 -4.33 21.85
N ALA A 162 -0.49 -4.63 20.58
CA ALA A 162 -0.74 -5.99 20.13
C ALA A 162 0.50 -6.90 20.25
N ARG A 163 1.70 -6.38 19.95
CA ARG A 163 2.97 -7.10 20.11
C ARG A 163 3.22 -7.41 21.59
N ASP A 164 2.99 -6.45 22.47
CA ASP A 164 3.23 -6.61 23.91
C ASP A 164 2.22 -7.59 24.53
N CYS A 165 0.94 -7.54 24.12
CA CYS A 165 -0.05 -8.56 24.47
C CYS A 165 0.35 -9.95 23.99
N LEU A 166 0.88 -10.07 22.78
CA LEU A 166 1.38 -11.34 22.25
C LEU A 166 2.58 -11.85 23.03
N ALA A 167 3.52 -10.98 23.41
CA ALA A 167 4.68 -11.34 24.22
C ALA A 167 4.29 -11.82 25.63
N ALA A 168 3.23 -11.25 26.21
CA ALA A 168 2.69 -11.70 27.50
C ALA A 168 1.95 -13.04 27.42
N SER A 169 1.33 -13.37 26.28
CA SER A 169 0.61 -14.63 26.08
C SER A 169 0.59 -15.05 24.61
N ASP A 170 1.63 -15.79 24.21
CA ASP A 170 1.77 -16.24 22.83
C ASP A 170 0.94 -17.50 22.58
N THR A 171 -0.28 -17.28 22.08
CA THR A 171 -1.19 -18.35 21.68
C THR A 171 -1.62 -18.19 20.22
N PRO A 172 -2.01 -19.27 19.53
CA PRO A 172 -2.60 -19.17 18.18
C PRO A 172 -3.82 -18.24 18.12
N HIS A 173 -4.56 -18.13 19.23
CA HIS A 173 -5.68 -17.21 19.38
C HIS A 173 -5.22 -15.76 19.38
N MET A 174 -4.18 -15.43 20.17
CA MET A 174 -3.63 -14.08 20.23
C MET A 174 -3.05 -13.67 18.88
N ARG A 175 -2.23 -14.51 18.23
CA ARG A 175 -1.71 -14.25 16.87
C ARG A 175 -2.83 -13.96 15.87
N ARG A 176 -3.95 -14.71 15.93
CA ARG A 176 -5.14 -14.46 15.09
C ARG A 176 -5.80 -13.11 15.38
N LEU A 177 -5.87 -12.69 16.64
CA LEU A 177 -6.41 -11.38 17.02
C LEU A 177 -5.55 -10.23 16.51
N VAL A 178 -4.21 -10.35 16.59
CA VAL A 178 -3.28 -9.39 16.00
C VAL A 178 -3.56 -9.23 14.50
N ILE A 179 -3.71 -10.33 13.76
CA ILE A 179 -4.03 -10.28 12.33
C ILE A 179 -5.37 -9.61 12.05
N ARG A 180 -6.42 -9.93 12.82
CA ARG A 180 -7.73 -9.29 12.66
C ARG A 180 -7.65 -7.78 12.87
N GLN A 181 -6.89 -7.33 13.86
CA GLN A 181 -6.69 -5.91 14.11
C GLN A 181 -5.91 -5.25 12.98
N ALA A 182 -4.83 -5.89 12.51
CA ALA A 182 -4.02 -5.40 11.40
C ALA A 182 -4.83 -5.21 10.13
N THR A 183 -5.58 -6.24 9.71
CA THR A 183 -6.41 -6.15 8.50
C THR A 183 -7.59 -5.19 8.66
N ALA A 184 -8.10 -4.99 9.89
CA ALA A 184 -9.17 -4.03 10.14
C ALA A 184 -8.69 -2.57 10.00
N LEU A 185 -7.46 -2.26 10.41
CA LEU A 185 -6.88 -0.91 10.37
C LEU A 185 -6.21 -0.58 9.02
N GLY A 186 -5.62 -1.57 8.37
CA GLY A 186 -4.71 -1.33 7.26
C GLY A 186 -3.28 -1.10 7.76
N HIS A 187 -2.52 -0.24 7.06
CA HIS A 187 -1.16 0.14 7.44
C HIS A 187 -0.17 -1.03 7.57
N TRP A 188 -0.26 -1.97 6.63
CA TRP A 188 0.55 -3.19 6.58
C TRP A 188 2.05 -2.97 6.86
N SER A 189 2.67 -1.91 6.33
CA SER A 189 4.10 -1.64 6.53
C SER A 189 4.44 -1.40 8.00
N ILE A 190 3.52 -0.78 8.76
CA ILE A 190 3.69 -0.55 10.19
C ILE A 190 3.67 -1.88 10.94
N TRP A 191 2.66 -2.73 10.69
CA TRP A 191 2.58 -4.05 11.31
C TRP A 191 3.80 -4.92 11.00
N MET A 192 4.26 -4.93 9.75
CA MET A 192 5.49 -5.64 9.37
C MET A 192 6.74 -5.11 10.08
N THR A 193 6.78 -3.81 10.37
CA THR A 193 7.91 -3.18 11.06
C THR A 193 7.89 -3.51 12.55
N VAL A 194 6.73 -3.37 13.21
CA VAL A 194 6.60 -3.65 14.65
C VAL A 194 6.82 -5.13 14.98
N PHE A 195 6.39 -6.03 14.09
CA PHE A 195 6.60 -7.47 14.22
C PHE A 195 7.86 -7.96 13.50
N ALA A 196 8.84 -7.09 13.23
CA ALA A 196 10.03 -7.45 12.45
C ALA A 196 10.85 -8.62 13.07
N ALA A 197 10.78 -8.81 14.38
CA ALA A 197 11.48 -9.91 15.08
C ALA A 197 10.71 -11.25 15.06
N ASP A 198 9.43 -11.26 14.67
CA ASP A 198 8.58 -12.46 14.67
C ASP A 198 8.29 -12.91 13.23
N ALA A 199 9.02 -13.94 12.78
CA ALA A 199 8.89 -14.46 11.42
C ALA A 199 7.50 -15.07 11.13
N ASP A 200 6.85 -15.69 12.12
CA ASP A 200 5.50 -16.26 11.93
C ASP A 200 4.48 -15.13 11.76
N MET A 201 4.57 -14.08 12.57
CA MET A 201 3.69 -12.92 12.42
C MET A 201 3.90 -12.20 11.08
N ARG A 202 5.14 -12.03 10.62
CA ARG A 202 5.40 -11.51 9.26
C ARG A 202 4.75 -12.38 8.18
N GLN A 203 4.89 -13.70 8.27
CA GLN A 203 4.27 -14.63 7.31
C GLN A 203 2.74 -14.50 7.30
N ARG A 204 2.12 -14.40 8.49
CA ARG A 204 0.67 -14.19 8.63
C ARG A 204 0.23 -12.86 8.03
N LEU A 205 0.96 -11.77 8.27
CA LEU A 205 0.66 -10.44 7.72
C LEU A 205 0.75 -10.41 6.18
N ILE A 206 1.80 -11.00 5.61
CA ILE A 206 1.95 -11.18 4.14
C ILE A 206 0.78 -11.96 3.56
N THR A 207 0.30 -12.97 4.29
CA THR A 207 -0.77 -13.86 3.82
C THR A 207 -2.16 -13.22 3.93
N ALA A 208 -2.42 -12.50 5.03
CA ALA A 208 -3.75 -12.04 5.43
C ALA A 208 -4.22 -10.77 4.71
N PHE A 209 -3.29 -9.88 4.33
CA PHE A 209 -3.66 -8.69 3.56
C PHE A 209 -3.89 -9.08 2.08
N THR A 210 -5.15 -9.12 1.67
CA THR A 210 -5.59 -9.46 0.31
C THR A 210 -4.76 -8.74 -0.76
N GLY A 211 -4.24 -9.48 -1.73
CA GLY A 211 -3.44 -8.95 -2.83
C GLY A 211 -2.04 -8.45 -2.44
N THR A 212 -1.48 -8.85 -1.31
CA THR A 212 -0.05 -8.64 -1.05
C THR A 212 0.77 -9.49 -2.02
N ALA A 213 1.74 -8.91 -2.71
CA ALA A 213 2.59 -9.62 -3.66
C ALA A 213 3.58 -10.56 -2.94
N ARG A 214 3.18 -11.81 -2.71
CA ARG A 214 3.96 -12.78 -1.91
C ARG A 214 5.35 -13.06 -2.49
N ALA A 215 5.50 -13.02 -3.81
CA ALA A 215 6.79 -13.18 -4.50
C ALA A 215 7.80 -12.06 -4.21
N CYS A 216 7.38 -10.98 -3.53
CA CYS A 216 8.27 -9.92 -3.06
C CYS A 216 8.99 -10.27 -1.74
N PHE A 217 8.82 -11.47 -1.19
CA PHE A 217 9.42 -11.90 0.07
C PHE A 217 10.12 -13.25 -0.08
N ASP A 218 11.26 -13.40 0.59
CA ASP A 218 11.96 -14.70 0.68
C ASP A 218 11.27 -15.63 1.70
N SER A 219 11.80 -16.86 1.85
CA SER A 219 11.31 -17.84 2.83
C SER A 219 11.46 -17.38 4.29
N ALA A 220 12.34 -16.40 4.55
CA ALA A 220 12.50 -15.76 5.85
C ALA A 220 11.62 -14.51 5.98
N THR A 221 10.65 -14.29 5.07
CA THR A 221 9.71 -13.15 5.03
C THR A 221 10.37 -11.77 4.88
N ARG A 222 11.62 -11.73 4.41
CA ARG A 222 12.36 -10.49 4.14
C ARG A 222 12.05 -10.01 2.73
N PRO A 223 11.91 -8.68 2.52
CA PRO A 223 11.59 -8.16 1.21
C PRO A 223 12.77 -8.34 0.24
N VAL A 224 12.51 -8.90 -0.93
CA VAL A 224 13.47 -9.15 -2.03
C VAL A 224 13.06 -8.42 -3.31
N PRO A 225 13.97 -8.19 -4.27
CA PRO A 225 13.59 -7.50 -5.50
C PRO A 225 12.43 -8.15 -6.24
N ARG A 226 11.46 -7.35 -6.71
CA ARG A 226 10.36 -7.89 -7.53
C ARG A 226 10.88 -8.22 -8.93
N ALA A 227 10.54 -9.40 -9.44
CA ALA A 227 10.87 -9.76 -10.81
C ALA A 227 10.30 -8.73 -11.80
N ARG A 228 11.15 -8.19 -12.69
CA ARG A 228 10.83 -7.11 -13.65
C ARG A 228 10.42 -5.76 -13.02
N GLY A 229 10.50 -5.64 -11.69
CA GLY A 229 10.39 -4.38 -10.98
C GLY A 229 11.72 -3.63 -10.96
N ALA A 230 11.66 -2.34 -10.64
CA ALA A 230 12.85 -1.54 -10.43
C ALA A 230 13.37 -1.59 -8.99
N LEU A 231 12.62 -2.22 -8.09
CA LEU A 231 12.98 -2.49 -6.71
C LEU A 231 12.39 -3.81 -6.24
#